data_AF-A0A7X7ISL8-F1
#
_entry.id   AF-A0A7X7ISL8-F1
#
_cell.length_a   1.000
_cell.length_b   1.000
_cell.length_c   1.000
_cell.angle_alpha   90.00
_cell.angle_beta   90.00
_cell.angle_gamma   90.00
#
_symmetry.space_group_name_H-M   'P 1'
#
loop_
_entity.id
_entity.type
_entity.pdbx_description
1 polymer ?
#
loop_
_entity_poly.entity_id
_entity_poly.type
_entity_poly.pdbx_seq_one_letter_code
_entity_poly.pdbx_strand_id
1 'polypeptide(L)' 'MNGIPVLFASGDCIARAWENALLELYRHGGDVATQYDKPGDPASKDATMTLVVEQPLLEPMIHRDMPCGF' A
#
# COMPACT_ATOMS: atom_id res chain seq x y z
N MET A 1 21.90 6.50 -6.39
CA MET A 1 20.69 6.05 -5.67
C MET A 1 19.58 6.98 -6.09
N ASN A 2 18.66 6.52 -6.94
CA ASN A 2 17.37 7.21 -7.03
C ASN A 2 16.67 6.85 -5.72
N GLY A 3 16.39 7.85 -4.87
CA GLY A 3 15.82 7.63 -3.55
C GLY A 3 14.43 6.97 -3.62
N ILE A 4 13.86 6.67 -2.45
CA ILE A 4 12.51 6.12 -2.36
C ILE A 4 11.50 7.14 -2.92
N PRO A 5 10.67 6.79 -3.92
CA PRO A 5 9.65 7.70 -4.46
C PRO A 5 8.67 8.12 -3.37
N VAL A 6 8.25 9.39 -3.40
CA VAL A 6 7.17 9.89 -2.53
C VAL A 6 5.90 9.96 -3.35
N LEU A 7 4.91 9.17 -2.98
CA LEU A 7 3.64 9.02 -3.69
C LEU A 7 2.47 9.52 -2.86
N PHE A 8 1.36 9.81 -3.53
CA PHE A 8 0.11 10.24 -2.93
C PHE A 8 -1.05 9.41 -3.48
N ALA A 9 -1.97 9.00 -2.62
CA ALA A 9 -3.22 8.39 -3.00
C ALA A 9 -4.36 8.90 -2.11
N SER A 10 -5.59 8.88 -2.64
CA SER A 10 -6.78 9.21 -1.87
C SER A 10 -7.95 8.32 -2.22
N GLY A 11 -8.94 8.32 -1.34
CA GLY A 11 -10.22 7.67 -1.54
C GLY A 11 -11.22 8.17 -0.51
N ASP A 12 -12.50 8.04 -0.83
CA ASP A 12 -13.61 8.41 0.05
C ASP A 12 -13.81 7.42 1.21
N CYS A 13 -13.38 6.16 1.09
CA CYS A 13 -13.30 5.22 2.21
C CYS A 13 -11.90 4.59 2.34
N ILE A 14 -11.64 3.94 3.49
CA ILE A 14 -10.33 3.34 3.78
C ILE A 14 -9.95 2.25 2.78
N ALA A 15 -10.92 1.40 2.39
CA ALA A 15 -10.67 0.32 1.44
C ALA A 15 -10.24 0.86 0.07
N ARG A 16 -10.95 1.87 -0.45
CA ARG A 16 -10.63 2.48 -1.75
C ARG A 16 -9.34 3.28 -1.72
N ALA A 17 -9.10 4.05 -0.67
CA ALA A 17 -7.84 4.78 -0.53
C ALA A 17 -6.63 3.81 -0.49
N TRP A 18 -6.78 2.67 0.18
CA TRP A 18 -5.76 1.62 0.21
C TRP A 18 -5.55 0.95 -1.16
N GLU A 19 -6.62 0.56 -1.85
CA GLU A 19 -6.52 -0.04 -3.18
C GLU A 19 -5.87 0.92 -4.18
N ASN A 20 -6.26 2.21 -4.15
CA ASN A 20 -5.62 3.24 -4.96
C ASN A 20 -4.12 3.37 -4.64
N ALA A 21 -3.72 3.31 -3.37
CA ALA A 21 -2.31 3.34 -2.98
C ALA A 21 -1.51 2.15 -3.52
N LEU A 22 -2.09 0.95 -3.56
CA LEU A 22 -1.45 -0.23 -4.16
C LEU A 22 -1.27 -0.08 -5.67
N LEU A 23 -2.25 0.50 -6.37
CA LEU A 23 -2.14 0.78 -7.80
C LEU A 23 -1.02 1.80 -8.09
N GLU A 24 -0.92 2.86 -7.28
CA GLU A 24 0.14 3.86 -7.41
C GLU A 24 1.52 3.27 -7.09
N LEU A 25 1.64 2.46 -6.04
CA LEU A 25 2.88 1.74 -5.72
C LEU A 25 3.31 0.80 -6.84
N TYR A 26 2.37 0.06 -7.44
CA TYR A 26 2.69 -0.87 -8.52
C TYR A 26 3.19 -0.14 -9.77
N ARG A 27 2.56 1.00 -10.11
CA ARG A 27 2.89 1.78 -11.32
C ARG A 27 4.14 2.63 -11.17
N HIS A 28 4.35 3.22 -10.00
CA HIS A 28 5.33 4.30 -9.79
C HIS A 28 6.32 4.01 -8.66
N GLY A 29 6.16 2.91 -7.93
CA GLY A 29 7.10 2.47 -6.90
C GLY A 29 8.44 2.04 -7.47
N GLY A 30 9.49 2.23 -6.67
CA GLY A 30 10.84 1.78 -7.00
C GLY A 30 10.96 0.27 -6.79
N ASP A 31 11.78 -0.38 -7.62
CA ASP A 31 12.18 -1.77 -7.40
C ASP A 31 13.22 -1.85 -6.29
N VAL A 32 12.97 -2.70 -5.29
CA VAL A 32 13.87 -2.96 -4.16
C VAL A 32 14.09 -4.46 -4.00
N ALA A 33 15.36 -4.85 -3.87
CA ALA A 33 15.72 -6.20 -3.48
C ALA A 33 15.54 -6.37 -1.97
N THR A 34 14.96 -7.49 -1.56
CA THR A 34 14.72 -7.79 -0.14
C THR A 34 15.44 -9.07 0.27
N GLN A 35 15.63 -9.24 1.58
CA GLN A 35 16.17 -10.49 2.14
C GLN A 35 15.22 -11.70 1.98
N TYR A 36 14.00 -11.48 1.50
CA TYR A 36 12.98 -12.52 1.33
C TYR A 36 12.88 -13.03 -0.12
N ASP A 37 13.53 -12.36 -1.08
CA ASP A 37 13.47 -12.71 -2.50
C ASP A 37 14.08 -14.11 -2.74
N LYS A 38 13.40 -14.95 -3.53
CA LYS A 38 13.92 -16.25 -3.99
C LYS A 38 14.45 -16.15 -5.43
N PRO A 39 15.27 -17.11 -5.88
CA PRO A 39 15.73 -17.13 -7.26
C PRO A 39 14.56 -17.13 -8.25
N GLY A 40 14.47 -16.07 -9.07
CA GLY A 40 13.43 -15.89 -10.07
C GLY A 40 12.25 -15.03 -9.63
N ASP A 41 12.18 -14.62 -8.35
CA ASP A 41 11.15 -13.69 -7.89
C ASP A 41 11.38 -12.29 -8.51
N PRO A 42 10.30 -11.57 -8.88
CA PRO A 42 10.43 -10.15 -9.22
C PRO A 42 10.82 -9.35 -7.98
N ALA A 43 11.50 -8.23 -8.20
CA ALA A 43 11.82 -7.30 -7.11
C ALA A 43 10.55 -6.80 -6.41
N SER A 44 10.64 -6.53 -5.11
CA SER A 44 9.58 -5.88 -4.37
C SER A 44 9.44 -4.42 -4.81
N LYS A 45 8.28 -3.81 -4.53
CA LYS A 45 8.02 -2.38 -4.77
C LYS A 45 8.10 -1.60 -3.47
N ASP A 46 8.74 -0.44 -3.50
CA ASP A 46 8.86 0.46 -2.34
C ASP A 46 8.55 1.92 -2.71
N ALA A 47 7.95 2.64 -1.75
CA ALA A 47 7.64 4.05 -1.82
C ALA A 47 7.33 4.62 -0.41
N THR A 48 7.57 5.91 -0.22
CA THR A 48 6.96 6.67 0.87
C THR A 48 5.58 7.11 0.42
N MET A 49 4.52 6.67 1.10
CA MET A 49 3.14 6.94 0.69
C MET A 49 2.44 7.92 1.63
N THR A 50 1.82 8.97 1.08
CA THR A 50 0.82 9.78 1.77
C THR A 50 -0.57 9.35 1.30
N LEU A 51 -1.40 8.87 2.22
CA LEU A 51 -2.75 8.39 1.93
C LEU A 51 -3.79 9.24 2.64
N VAL A 52 -4.79 9.73 1.90
CA VAL A 52 -5.92 10.49 2.46
C VAL A 52 -7.21 9.69 2.34
N VAL A 53 -7.85 9.46 3.47
CA VAL A 53 -9.21 8.93 3.53
C VAL A 53 -10.15 10.09 3.79
N GLU A 54 -10.98 10.45 2.82
CA GLU A 54 -11.82 11.66 2.90
C GLU A 54 -12.98 11.48 3.89
N GLN A 55 -13.58 10.28 3.93
CA GLN A 55 -14.65 9.94 4.86
C GLN A 55 -14.30 8.66 5.64
N PRO A 56 -13.48 8.76 6.70
CA PRO A 56 -12.92 7.61 7.40
C PRO A 56 -13.96 6.71 8.07
N LEU A 57 -15.19 7.20 8.27
CA LEU A 57 -16.30 6.48 8.90
C LEU A 57 -17.39 6.05 7.91
N LEU A 58 -17.13 6.13 6.60
CA LEU A 58 -18.11 5.77 5.56
C LEU A 58 -18.41 4.27 5.52
N GLU A 59 -17.46 3.43 5.95
CA GLU A 59 -17.59 1.98 6.03
C GLU A 59 -17.61 1.51 7.50
N PRO A 60 -18.34 0.43 7.82
CA PRO A 60 -18.28 -0.17 9.15
C PRO A 60 -16.85 -0.61 9.47
N MET A 61 -16.31 -0.17 10.60
CA MET A 61 -15.02 -0.66 11.08
C MET A 61 -15.17 -2.12 11.52
N ILE A 62 -14.71 -3.06 10.70
CA ILE A 62 -14.63 -4.47 11.09
C ILE A 62 -13.40 -4.65 11.98
N HIS A 63 -13.51 -4.25 13.24
CA HIS A 63 -12.51 -4.55 14.26
C HIS A 63 -12.84 -5.92 14.88
N ARG A 64 -12.58 -6.99 14.14
CA ARG A 64 -12.32 -8.27 14.81
C ARG A 64 -10.89 -8.16 15.32
N ASP A 65 -10.71 -8.15 16.63
CA ASP A 65 -9.41 -8.15 17.31
C ASP A 65 -8.65 -9.48 17.09
N MET A 66 -8.61 -9.94 15.84
CA MET A 66 -7.95 -11.15 15.38
C MET A 66 -7.04 -10.75 14.22
N PRO A 67 -5.72 -10.68 14.41
CA PRO A 67 -4.83 -10.71 13.27
C PRO A 67 -5.08 -12.03 12.51
N CYS A 68 -5.36 -11.93 11.21
CA CYS A 68 -5.44 -13.04 10.25
C CYS A 68 -6.68 -13.94 10.20
N GLY A 69 -7.78 -13.64 10.91
CA GLY A 69 -9.03 -14.41 10.74
C GLY A 69 -8.98 -15.86 11.26
N PHE A 70 -10.12 -16.56 11.18
CA PHE A 70 -10.36 -17.88 11.79
C PHE A 70 -9.70 -19.05 11.04
#